data_AF-A0A5K0VD32-F1
#
_entry.id   AF-A0A5K0VD32-F1
#
_cell.length_a   1.000
_cell.length_b   1.000
_cell.length_c   1.000
_cell.angle_alpha   90.00
_cell.angle_beta   90.00
_cell.angle_gamma   90.00
#
_symmetry.space_group_name_H-M   'P 1'
#
loop_
_entity.id
_entity.type
_entity.pdbx_description
1 polymer ?
#
loop_
_entity_poly.entity_id
_entity_poly.type
_entity_poly.pdbx_seq_one_letter_code
_entity_poly.pdbx_strand_id
1 'polypeptide(L)' 'ENIPIEEVFENLRCSKEGLSSDGAKERLEIFGQNKLEEKK' A
#
# COMPACT_ATOMS: atom_id res chain seq x y z
N GLU A 1 -6.85 16.86 -4.06
CA GLU A 1 -7.91 16.35 -3.16
C GLU A 1 -7.29 16.22 -1.78
N ASN A 2 -7.96 16.72 -0.73
CA ASN A 2 -7.48 16.61 0.66
C ASN A 2 -8.54 15.82 1.44
N ILE A 3 -8.23 14.56 1.72
CA ILE A 3 -9.02 13.73 2.65
C ILE A 3 -8.28 13.66 4.00
N PRO A 4 -9.00 13.51 5.13
CA PRO A 4 -8.39 13.29 6.43
C PRO A 4 -7.49 12.05 6.43
N ILE A 5 -6.43 12.07 7.23
CA ILE A 5 -5.46 10.97 7.28
C ILE A 5 -6.11 9.68 7.79
N GLU A 6 -7.11 9.79 8.66
CA GLU A 6 -7.93 8.66 9.13
C GLU A 6 -8.63 7.94 7.97
N GLU A 7 -9.18 8.69 7.01
CA GLU A 7 -9.86 8.13 5.83
C GLU A 7 -8.85 7.48 4.87
N VAL A 8 -7.61 7.98 4.81
CA VAL A 8 -6.52 7.34 4.07
C VAL A 8 -6.21 5.96 4.65
N PHE A 9 -6.17 5.84 5.97
CA PHE A 9 -5.91 4.55 6.65
C PHE A 9 -7.02 3.53 6.39
N GLU A 10 -8.28 3.96 6.43
CA GLU A 10 -9.42 3.09 6.08
C GLU A 10 -9.35 2.63 4.62
N ASN A 11 -9.11 3.55 3.69
CA ASN A 11 -9.02 3.24 2.26
C ASN A 11 -7.82 2.33 1.93
N LEU A 12 -6.67 2.57 2.55
CA LEU A 12 -5.47 1.75 2.35
C LEU A 12 -5.48 0.45 3.18
N ARG A 13 -6.46 0.28 4.08
CA ARG A 13 -6.57 -0.84 5.03
C ARG A 13 -5.29 -1.01 5.85
N CYS A 14 -4.73 0.09 6.32
CA CYS A 14 -3.54 0.09 7.17
C CYS A 14 -3.77 0.88 8.45
N SER A 15 -2.85 0.74 9.40
CA SER A 15 -2.91 1.44 10.68
C SER A 15 -1.89 2.57 10.74
N LYS A 16 -1.96 3.39 11.79
CA LYS A 16 -0.92 4.39 12.10
C LYS A 16 0.46 3.74 12.34
N GLU A 17 0.48 2.48 12.76
CA GLU A 17 1.70 1.68 12.96
C GLU A 17 2.21 1.04 11.67
N GLY A 18 1.45 1.16 10.57
CA GLY A 18 1.79 0.62 9.24
C GLY A 18 0.97 -0.60 8.85
N LEU A 19 1.52 -1.37 7.91
CA LEU A 19 0.95 -2.61 7.39
C LEU A 19 1.68 -3.81 7.99
N SER A 20 0.95 -4.87 8.33
CA SER A 20 1.56 -6.12 8.79
C SER A 20 2.36 -6.79 7.67
N SER A 21 3.35 -7.61 8.03
CA SER A 21 4.16 -8.34 7.04
C SER A 21 3.32 -9.24 6.13
N ASP A 22 2.24 -9.81 6.63
CA ASP A 22 1.35 -10.66 5.83
C ASP A 22 0.45 -9.84 4.90
N GLY A 23 -0.07 -8.70 5.36
CA GLY A 23 -0.81 -7.77 4.49
C GLY A 23 0.07 -7.18 3.39
N ALA A 24 1.35 -6.96 3.66
CA ALA A 24 2.31 -6.53 2.66
C ALA A 24 2.56 -7.59 1.57
N LYS A 25 2.64 -8.88 1.94
CA LYS A 25 2.77 -9.98 0.97
C LYS A 25 1.55 -10.10 0.07
N GLU A 26 0.35 -10.09 0.66
CA GLU A 26 -0.91 -10.16 -0.11
C GLU A 26 -1.02 -8.97 -1.09
N ARG A 27 -0.63 -7.77 -0.65
CA ARG A 27 -0.58 -6.57 -1.51
C ARG A 27 0.41 -6.74 -2.66
N LEU A 28 1.59 -7.30 -2.41
CA LEU A 28 2.59 -7.55 -3.45
C LEU A 28 2.11 -8.59 -4.47
N GLU A 29 1.36 -9.60 -4.05
CA GLU A 29 0.76 -10.60 -4.95
C GLU A 29 -0.34 -9.99 -5.83
N ILE A 30 -1.17 -9.10 -5.29
CA ILE A 30 -2.28 -8.46 -6.03
C ILE A 30 -1.79 -7.36 -6.96
N PHE A 31 -0.92 -6.47 -6.46
CA PHE A 31 -0.53 -5.25 -7.16
C PHE A 31 0.83 -5.34 -7.86
N GLY A 32 1.64 -6.36 -7.55
CA GLY A 32 3.00 -6.50 -8.05
C GLY A 32 4.00 -5.56 -7.38
N GLN A 33 5.27 -5.68 -7.79
CA GLN A 33 6.32 -4.80 -7.30
C GLN A 33 6.21 -3.41 -7.94
N ASN A 34 6.24 -2.36 -7.12
CA ASN A 34 6.35 -0.98 -7.60
C ASN A 34 7.78 -0.68 -8.04
N LYS A 35 8.23 -1.32 -9.12
CA LYS A 35 9.51 -1.06 -9.76
C LYS A 35 9.24 -0.49 -11.15
N LEU A 36 9.96 0.57 -11.51
CA LEU A 36 9.98 1.05 -12.89
C LEU A 36 10.67 0.01 -13.76
N GLU A 37 10.02 -0.35 -14.87
CA GLU A 37 10.64 -1.20 -15.89
C GLU A 37 11.92 -0.53 -16.41
N GLU A 38 13.02 -1.29 -16.43
CA GLU A 38 14.30 -0.80 -16.93
C GLU A 38 14.22 -0.63 -18.45
N LYS A 39 14.35 0.61 -18.93
CA LYS A 39 14.48 0.87 -20.36
C LYS A 39 15.81 0.28 -20.84
N LYS A 40 15.74 -0.70 -21.75
CA LYS A 40 16.89 -1.08 -22.58
C LYS A 40 17.17 -0.02 -23.64
#